data_AF-A0A955XMP5-F1
#
_entry.id   AF-A0A955XMP5-F1
#
_cell.length_a   1.000
_cell.length_b   1.000
_cell.length_c   1.000
_cell.angle_alpha   90.00
_cell.angle_beta   90.00
_cell.angle_gamma   90.00
#
_symmetry.space_group_name_H-M   'P 1'
#
loop_
_entity.id
_entity.type
_entity.pdbx_description
1 polymer ?
#
loop_
_entity_poly.entity_id
_entity_poly.type
_entity_poly.pdbx_seq_one_letter_code
_entity_poly.pdbx_strand_id
1 'polypeptide(L)'
;ARPYVVDEVVLKGVTRFDEETLLSYLNLGETSPWPWGETARYGPALIKTDSQRVVQLYAAFGFHEARVVDLRIEPAPGGEEARVVLEVEEGPQTTVQSVDLTGEPPPDIAPPLKVGAPFEIEGLQAAESRLRADLQDAGHGRVQVDGRAEVDRDARAAKVTFEVHPGPRLTIDRVVLEGLDAVPEYLVQREVEFIEGQPYRPAMVDRVEQQVYAMDVFATVVAKLPDEAPPDGRVPLTVQVREREPDDLKLGVGFGFQPERWEERVTAVYRHRNLFGNLTRLRLTVRAGWAQLPTPWNVDTHGPLVSVAPTFEKKGWLEPQLLWTLAPAFDLGIEPGYQFDRTRVQVGVSRFFFGHLRLSLRHTVEFFDFFDIDDALDDNRTALGLDFRDPYLLSYPTVDARLFLTDDLFDPENGVEVGVTYDLAGGVFQGDYDFHRLTPSIAAWWTVHPRLQLAARAETGLIRPYGDRPGAPISLKYKLGGATTVRGWGAERLSPQLFDCEPGNCKGIPIGGFTQVLGNLELRFKVFGPLALATFLDVGDVQADELTWRVDDWNYASGGGLRVDTPIGLLRVDVGVRLNTPARFEQEERWALHLALGDPF
;
A
#
# COMPACT_ATOMS: atom_id res chain seq x y z
N ALA A 1 -38.37 10.63 -37.24
CA ALA A 1 -37.83 11.95 -36.81
C ALA A 1 -36.35 11.78 -36.50
N ARG A 2 -35.50 12.77 -36.79
CA ARG A 2 -34.10 12.76 -36.34
C ARG A 2 -34.06 12.93 -34.81
N PRO A 3 -33.15 12.25 -34.08
CA PRO A 3 -33.01 12.43 -32.64
C PRO A 3 -32.46 13.83 -32.33
N TYR A 4 -32.93 14.44 -31.24
CA TYR A 4 -32.43 15.72 -30.73
C TYR A 4 -31.16 15.49 -29.90
N VAL A 5 -30.26 16.47 -29.90
CA VAL A 5 -29.18 16.53 -28.90
C VAL A 5 -29.79 17.07 -27.61
N VAL A 6 -29.63 16.34 -26.49
CA VAL A 6 -30.17 16.77 -25.20
C VAL A 6 -29.17 17.69 -24.53
N ASP A 7 -29.58 18.94 -24.34
CA ASP A 7 -28.80 19.97 -23.66
C ASP A 7 -29.01 19.90 -22.15
N GLU A 8 -30.27 19.72 -21.73
CA GLU A 8 -30.66 19.70 -20.32
C GLU A 8 -31.86 18.78 -20.09
N VAL A 9 -31.86 18.07 -18.96
CA VAL A 9 -33.01 17.32 -18.48
C VAL A 9 -33.56 18.01 -17.23
N VAL A 10 -34.88 18.20 -17.19
CA VAL A 10 -35.56 18.80 -16.03
C VAL A 10 -36.56 17.80 -15.47
N LEU A 11 -36.29 17.32 -14.26
CA LEU A 11 -37.19 16.47 -13.51
C LEU A 11 -38.15 17.30 -12.64
N LYS A 12 -39.45 17.03 -12.74
CA LYS A 12 -40.49 17.66 -11.91
C LYS A 12 -41.27 16.62 -11.12
N GLY A 13 -41.56 16.94 -9.87
CA GLY A 13 -42.35 16.07 -8.97
C GLY A 13 -41.57 14.89 -8.37
N VAL A 14 -40.26 14.82 -8.61
CA VAL A 14 -39.36 13.82 -8.04
C VAL A 14 -38.85 14.32 -6.68
N THR A 15 -39.15 13.59 -5.61
CA THR A 15 -38.73 13.93 -4.24
C THR A 15 -37.95 12.80 -3.57
N ARG A 16 -38.13 11.54 -4.01
CA ARG A 16 -37.46 10.37 -3.43
C ARG A 16 -36.00 10.19 -3.85
N PHE A 17 -35.69 10.52 -5.10
CA PHE A 17 -34.37 10.37 -5.71
C PHE A 17 -33.78 11.74 -6.03
N ASP A 18 -32.46 11.87 -5.98
CA ASP A 18 -31.80 13.01 -6.62
C ASP A 18 -31.82 12.83 -8.15
N GLU A 19 -31.59 13.93 -8.85
CA GLU A 19 -31.71 13.99 -10.31
C GLU A 19 -30.66 13.11 -11.00
N GLU A 20 -29.42 13.13 -10.50
CA GLU A 20 -28.31 12.33 -11.04
C GLU A 20 -28.57 10.82 -10.92
N THR A 21 -29.06 10.37 -9.75
CA THR A 21 -29.42 8.97 -9.53
C THR A 21 -30.54 8.54 -10.47
N LEU A 22 -31.60 9.33 -10.61
CA LEU A 22 -32.71 8.96 -11.50
C LEU A 22 -32.24 8.86 -12.95
N LEU A 23 -31.42 9.81 -13.42
CA LEU A 23 -30.87 9.82 -14.77
C LEU A 23 -29.99 8.60 -15.06
N SER A 24 -29.24 8.09 -14.07
CA SER A 24 -28.40 6.90 -14.23
C SER A 24 -29.19 5.62 -14.61
N TYR A 25 -30.49 5.56 -14.30
CA TYR A 25 -31.38 4.44 -14.65
C TYR A 25 -32.11 4.62 -15.99
N LEU A 26 -32.02 5.80 -16.61
CA LEU A 26 -32.69 6.14 -17.87
C LEU A 26 -31.72 6.06 -19.05
N ASN A 27 -32.25 6.00 -20.27
CA ASN A 27 -31.42 6.25 -21.45
C ASN A 27 -31.26 7.75 -21.73
N LEU A 28 -32.09 8.56 -21.08
CA LEU A 28 -32.01 10.00 -21.04
C LEU A 28 -30.80 10.45 -20.23
N GLY A 29 -29.99 11.33 -20.81
CA GLY A 29 -28.83 11.94 -20.16
C GLY A 29 -28.50 13.27 -20.83
N GLU A 30 -27.56 14.00 -20.26
CA GLU A 30 -27.16 15.33 -20.75
C GLU A 30 -25.89 15.23 -21.62
N THR A 31 -25.75 16.15 -22.57
CA THR A 31 -24.52 16.25 -23.36
C THR A 31 -23.41 16.83 -22.48
N SER A 32 -22.27 16.15 -22.44
CA SER A 32 -21.13 16.62 -21.65
C SER A 32 -20.66 18.01 -22.15
N PRO A 33 -20.43 18.98 -21.25
CA PRO A 33 -19.90 20.31 -21.61
C PRO A 33 -18.43 20.27 -22.07
N TRP A 34 -17.74 19.13 -21.94
CA TRP A 34 -16.37 18.93 -22.39
C TRP A 34 -16.28 18.63 -23.91
N PRO A 35 -15.34 19.22 -24.68
CA PRO A 35 -15.26 19.10 -26.15
C PRO A 35 -15.10 17.69 -26.74
N TRP A 36 -14.73 16.70 -25.91
CA TRP A 36 -14.56 15.30 -26.29
C TRP A 36 -15.45 14.34 -25.50
N GLY A 37 -16.45 14.87 -24.79
CA GLY A 37 -17.39 14.05 -24.02
C GLY A 37 -18.48 13.41 -24.89
N GLU A 38 -19.26 12.53 -24.28
CA GLU A 38 -20.37 11.87 -24.95
C GLU A 38 -21.50 12.86 -25.26
N THR A 39 -22.10 12.72 -26.45
CA THR A 39 -23.25 13.52 -26.88
C THR A 39 -24.53 12.71 -26.68
N ALA A 40 -25.39 13.16 -25.78
CA ALA A 40 -26.64 12.49 -25.50
C ALA A 40 -27.65 12.80 -26.62
N ARG A 41 -28.10 11.75 -27.32
CA ARG A 41 -29.09 11.85 -28.40
C ARG A 41 -30.37 11.15 -27.99
N TYR A 42 -31.47 11.87 -28.04
CA TYR A 42 -32.75 11.36 -27.58
C TYR A 42 -33.80 11.36 -28.69
N GLY A 43 -34.54 10.26 -28.79
CA GLY A 43 -35.48 10.00 -29.88
C GLY A 43 -36.85 9.53 -29.39
N PRO A 44 -37.90 9.62 -30.22
CA PRO A 44 -39.28 9.30 -29.81
C PRO A 44 -39.52 7.87 -29.32
N ALA A 45 -38.69 6.91 -29.73
CA ALA A 45 -38.79 5.52 -29.28
C ALA A 45 -38.23 5.32 -27.86
N LEU A 46 -37.27 6.14 -27.45
CA LEU A 46 -36.66 6.09 -26.12
C LEU A 46 -37.60 6.70 -25.06
N ILE A 47 -38.41 7.70 -25.43
CA ILE A 47 -39.47 8.31 -24.60
C ILE A 47 -40.32 7.25 -23.89
N LYS A 48 -40.91 6.33 -24.68
CA LYS A 48 -41.82 5.32 -24.13
C LYS A 48 -41.09 4.32 -23.22
N THR A 49 -39.83 4.05 -23.54
CA THR A 49 -38.99 3.11 -22.77
C THR A 49 -38.60 3.71 -21.43
N ASP A 50 -38.17 4.97 -21.41
CA ASP A 50 -37.76 5.64 -20.19
C ASP A 50 -38.95 5.96 -19.28
N SER A 51 -40.11 6.35 -19.83
CA SER A 51 -41.32 6.47 -19.00
C SER A 51 -41.69 5.16 -18.30
N GLN A 52 -41.52 4.01 -18.97
CA GLN A 52 -41.76 2.70 -18.36
C GLN A 52 -40.69 2.36 -17.31
N ARG A 53 -39.42 2.70 -17.55
CA ARG A 53 -38.32 2.50 -16.57
C ARG A 53 -38.54 3.30 -15.30
N VAL A 54 -38.96 4.57 -15.41
CA VAL A 54 -39.31 5.41 -14.25
C VAL A 54 -40.40 4.73 -13.44
N VAL A 55 -41.52 4.34 -14.07
CA VAL A 55 -42.63 3.68 -13.36
C VAL A 55 -42.18 2.36 -12.71
N GLN A 56 -41.34 1.58 -13.39
CA GLN A 56 -40.80 0.33 -12.83
C GLN A 56 -39.86 0.56 -11.65
N LEU A 57 -39.00 1.57 -11.73
CA LEU A 57 -38.10 1.97 -10.64
C LEU A 57 -38.94 2.40 -9.42
N TYR A 58 -39.86 3.34 -9.60
CA TYR A 58 -40.73 3.77 -8.51
C TYR A 58 -41.56 2.62 -7.91
N ALA A 59 -42.08 1.73 -8.75
CA ALA A 59 -42.76 0.53 -8.28
C ALA A 59 -41.83 -0.41 -7.47
N ALA A 60 -40.55 -0.50 -7.82
CA ALA A 60 -39.57 -1.27 -7.05
C ALA A 60 -39.30 -0.66 -5.65
N PHE A 61 -39.49 0.65 -5.50
CA PHE A 61 -39.40 1.37 -4.24
C PHE A 61 -40.77 1.56 -3.54
N GLY A 62 -41.80 0.81 -3.95
CA GLY A 62 -43.11 0.78 -3.28
C GLY A 62 -44.11 1.84 -3.74
N PHE A 63 -43.77 2.64 -4.75
CA PHE A 63 -44.63 3.66 -5.34
C PHE A 63 -45.41 3.07 -6.52
N HIS A 64 -46.40 2.22 -6.23
CA HIS A 64 -47.14 1.49 -7.28
C HIS A 64 -48.20 2.32 -8.02
N GLU A 65 -48.53 3.51 -7.49
CA GLU A 65 -49.39 4.50 -8.14
C GLU A 65 -48.56 5.50 -8.99
N ALA A 66 -47.23 5.37 -9.03
CA ALA A 66 -46.36 6.29 -9.74
C ALA A 66 -46.66 6.31 -11.24
N ARG A 67 -46.73 7.51 -11.81
CA ARG A 67 -46.97 7.72 -13.23
C ARG A 67 -46.22 8.91 -13.77
N VAL A 68 -45.82 8.81 -15.03
CA VAL A 68 -45.31 9.95 -15.79
C VAL A 68 -46.52 10.73 -16.32
N VAL A 69 -46.70 11.96 -15.84
CA VAL A 69 -47.86 12.81 -16.14
C VAL A 69 -47.65 13.61 -17.42
N ASP A 70 -46.42 14.10 -17.62
CA ASP A 70 -46.02 14.83 -18.82
C ASP A 70 -44.59 14.45 -19.20
N LEU A 71 -44.34 14.30 -20.50
CA LEU A 71 -43.00 14.15 -21.04
C LEU A 71 -42.94 14.94 -22.34
N ARG A 72 -42.27 16.08 -22.29
CA ARG A 72 -42.20 17.02 -23.41
C ARG A 72 -40.77 17.35 -23.77
N ILE A 73 -40.55 17.46 -25.07
CA ILE A 73 -39.29 17.89 -25.66
C ILE A 73 -39.51 19.35 -26.09
N GLU A 74 -38.77 20.26 -25.48
CA GLU A 74 -38.77 21.70 -25.76
C GLU A 74 -37.55 22.00 -26.65
N PRO A 75 -37.71 22.17 -27.98
CA PRO A 75 -36.59 22.41 -28.88
C PRO A 75 -35.94 23.77 -28.59
N ALA A 76 -34.62 23.84 -28.59
CA ALA A 76 -33.87 25.08 -28.42
C ALA A 76 -33.99 25.97 -29.68
N PRO A 77 -33.77 27.30 -29.57
CA PRO A 77 -33.76 28.22 -30.70
C PRO A 77 -32.60 27.89 -31.67
N GLY A 78 -32.86 27.01 -32.64
CA GLY A 78 -31.83 26.45 -33.54
C GLY A 78 -32.16 25.04 -34.04
N GLY A 79 -33.05 24.33 -33.35
CA GLY A 79 -33.71 23.10 -33.82
C GLY A 79 -32.91 21.79 -33.73
N GLU A 80 -31.62 21.84 -33.39
CA GLU A 80 -30.76 20.65 -33.20
C GLU A 80 -30.68 20.19 -31.74
N GLU A 81 -30.76 21.12 -30.80
CA GLU A 81 -30.77 20.88 -29.35
C GLU A 81 -32.20 20.91 -28.80
N ALA A 82 -32.45 20.18 -27.72
CA ALA A 82 -33.72 20.23 -26.99
C ALA A 82 -33.54 20.00 -25.49
N ARG A 83 -34.39 20.67 -24.71
CA ARG A 83 -34.59 20.40 -23.29
C ARG A 83 -35.67 19.33 -23.14
N VAL A 84 -35.41 18.32 -22.31
CA VAL A 84 -36.41 17.28 -22.01
C VAL A 84 -36.98 17.52 -20.62
N VAL A 85 -38.29 17.75 -20.53
CA VAL A 85 -38.98 17.92 -19.26
C VAL A 85 -39.78 16.66 -18.97
N LEU A 86 -39.47 16.01 -17.85
CA LEU A 86 -40.15 14.81 -17.36
C LEU A 86 -40.87 15.16 -16.06
N GLU A 87 -42.20 15.07 -16.07
CA GLU A 87 -43.04 15.30 -14.90
C GLU A 87 -43.56 13.96 -14.37
N VAL A 88 -43.16 13.63 -13.15
CA VAL A 88 -43.50 12.39 -12.46
C VAL A 88 -44.39 12.71 -11.27
N GLU A 89 -45.49 11.99 -11.15
CA GLU A 89 -46.29 11.94 -9.93
C GLU A 89 -45.95 10.64 -9.23
N GLU A 90 -45.20 10.71 -8.13
CA GLU A 90 -44.70 9.53 -7.41
C GLU A 90 -45.84 8.74 -6.76
N GLY A 91 -46.88 9.44 -6.30
CA GLY A 91 -47.93 8.86 -5.48
C GLY A 91 -47.43 8.47 -4.07
N PRO A 92 -48.30 7.87 -3.25
CA PRO A 92 -47.94 7.44 -1.90
C PRO A 92 -47.18 6.11 -1.92
N GLN A 93 -46.25 5.98 -0.97
CA GLN A 93 -45.46 4.76 -0.81
C GLN A 93 -46.26 3.68 -0.08
N THR A 94 -46.17 2.45 -0.57
CA THR A 94 -46.74 1.27 0.07
C THR A 94 -45.94 0.92 1.32
N THR A 95 -46.64 0.52 2.38
CA THR A 95 -46.01 0.15 3.66
C THR A 95 -46.24 -1.33 3.98
N VAL A 96 -45.30 -1.91 4.73
CA VAL A 96 -45.36 -3.29 5.19
C VAL A 96 -46.43 -3.40 6.29
N GLN A 97 -47.48 -4.17 6.05
CA GLN A 97 -48.58 -4.36 7.01
C GLN A 97 -48.34 -5.55 7.93
N SER A 98 -47.81 -6.65 7.41
CA SER A 98 -47.44 -7.83 8.20
C SER A 98 -46.25 -8.55 7.57
N VAL A 99 -45.51 -9.23 8.44
CA VAL A 99 -44.37 -10.08 8.06
C VAL A 99 -44.54 -11.42 8.73
N ASP A 100 -44.79 -12.45 7.93
CA ASP A 100 -45.01 -13.82 8.40
C ASP A 100 -43.80 -14.70 8.05
N LEU A 101 -43.39 -15.57 8.99
CA LEU A 101 -42.38 -16.60 8.75
C LEU A 101 -43.05 -17.97 8.73
N THR A 102 -42.81 -18.75 7.67
CA THR A 102 -43.33 -20.12 7.48
C THR A 102 -42.17 -21.10 7.27
N GLY A 103 -42.41 -22.42 7.24
CA GLY A 103 -41.37 -23.43 6.95
C GLY A 103 -40.56 -23.99 8.14
N GLU A 104 -41.02 -23.76 9.38
CA GLU A 104 -40.33 -24.13 10.64
C GLU A 104 -39.08 -23.28 10.95
N PRO A 105 -39.19 -21.94 11.02
CA PRO A 105 -38.10 -21.09 11.46
C PRO A 105 -37.72 -21.40 12.92
N PRO A 106 -36.43 -21.31 13.30
CA PRO A 106 -36.02 -21.42 14.70
C PRO A 106 -36.67 -20.31 15.56
N PRO A 107 -37.00 -20.58 16.82
CA PRO A 107 -37.75 -19.65 17.67
C PRO A 107 -37.04 -18.32 17.96
N ASP A 108 -35.70 -18.29 17.84
CA ASP A 108 -34.88 -17.11 18.11
C ASP A 108 -34.70 -16.20 16.87
N ILE A 109 -35.22 -16.59 15.71
CA ILE A 109 -35.07 -15.86 14.45
C ILE A 109 -36.27 -14.93 14.24
N ALA A 110 -35.99 -13.64 14.20
CA ALA A 110 -36.99 -12.61 13.91
C ALA A 110 -36.92 -12.16 12.45
N PRO A 111 -38.05 -11.77 11.83
CA PRO A 111 -38.03 -11.18 10.51
C PRO A 111 -37.26 -9.84 10.53
N PRO A 112 -36.31 -9.61 9.62
CA PRO A 112 -35.52 -8.38 9.59
C PRO A 112 -36.32 -7.17 9.08
N LEU A 113 -37.45 -7.40 8.40
CA LEU A 113 -38.34 -6.36 7.90
C LEU A 113 -39.29 -5.87 9.01
N LYS A 114 -39.44 -4.55 9.16
CA LYS A 114 -40.32 -3.96 10.20
C LYS A 114 -41.70 -3.64 9.65
N VAL A 115 -42.74 -3.99 10.42
CA VAL A 115 -44.11 -3.54 10.15
C VAL A 115 -44.19 -2.01 10.24
N GLY A 116 -44.88 -1.39 9.29
CA GLY A 116 -45.01 0.06 9.12
C GLY A 116 -43.87 0.73 8.35
N ALA A 117 -42.81 -0.01 8.01
CA ALA A 117 -41.75 0.51 7.15
C ALA A 117 -42.22 0.57 5.68
N PRO A 118 -41.59 1.42 4.85
CA PRO A 118 -41.76 1.36 3.41
C PRO A 118 -41.47 -0.02 2.83
N PHE A 119 -42.27 -0.45 1.84
CA PHE A 119 -42.01 -1.66 1.09
C PHE A 119 -41.15 -1.36 -0.13
N GLU A 120 -39.97 -1.99 -0.21
CA GLU A 120 -39.04 -1.90 -1.33
C GLU A 120 -38.57 -3.31 -1.72
N ILE A 121 -38.45 -3.59 -3.03
CA ILE A 121 -37.97 -4.91 -3.53
C ILE A 121 -36.55 -5.17 -3.06
N GLU A 122 -35.68 -4.15 -3.08
CA GLU A 122 -34.32 -4.24 -2.55
C GLU A 122 -34.34 -4.56 -1.05
N GLY A 123 -35.24 -3.93 -0.29
CA GLY A 123 -35.46 -4.24 1.12
C GLY A 123 -35.91 -5.69 1.37
N LEU A 124 -36.76 -6.25 0.50
CA LEU A 124 -37.15 -7.67 0.56
C LEU A 124 -35.96 -8.59 0.31
N GLN A 125 -35.17 -8.35 -0.74
CA GLN A 125 -33.99 -9.15 -1.07
C GLN A 125 -32.89 -9.04 0.00
N ALA A 126 -32.70 -7.85 0.57
CA ALA A 126 -31.81 -7.63 1.70
C ALA A 126 -32.30 -8.36 2.95
N ALA A 127 -33.61 -8.38 3.20
CA ALA A 127 -34.23 -9.14 4.27
C ALA A 127 -34.05 -10.65 4.09
N GLU A 128 -34.26 -11.20 2.89
CA GLU A 128 -33.98 -12.62 2.59
C GLU A 128 -32.51 -12.98 2.84
N SER A 129 -31.61 -12.14 2.34
CA SER A 129 -30.16 -12.35 2.46
C SER A 129 -29.71 -12.28 3.92
N ARG A 130 -30.27 -11.35 4.70
CA ARG A 130 -30.01 -11.23 6.13
C ARG A 130 -30.55 -12.43 6.91
N LEU A 131 -31.78 -12.85 6.62
CA LEU A 131 -32.38 -14.03 7.26
C LEU A 131 -31.57 -15.29 6.97
N ARG A 132 -31.08 -15.44 5.72
CA ARG A 132 -30.16 -16.50 5.32
C ARG A 132 -28.86 -16.45 6.10
N ALA A 133 -28.24 -15.28 6.22
CA ALA A 133 -27.01 -15.08 6.97
C ALA A 133 -27.16 -15.37 8.47
N ASP A 134 -28.23 -14.87 9.11
CA ASP A 134 -28.51 -15.09 10.54
C ASP A 134 -28.69 -16.59 10.84
N LEU A 135 -29.36 -17.33 9.95
CA LEU A 135 -29.50 -18.78 10.05
C LEU A 135 -28.15 -19.50 9.85
N GLN A 136 -27.34 -19.06 8.90
CA GLN A 136 -26.00 -19.61 8.66
C GLN A 136 -25.06 -19.36 9.85
N ASP A 137 -25.11 -18.20 10.49
CA ASP A 137 -24.35 -17.86 11.68
C ASP A 137 -24.79 -18.66 12.92
N ALA A 138 -26.07 -19.04 12.96
CA ALA A 138 -26.62 -19.98 13.93
C ALA A 138 -26.20 -21.45 13.68
N GLY A 139 -25.41 -21.72 12.64
CA GLY A 139 -24.82 -23.02 12.35
C GLY A 139 -25.55 -23.83 11.27
N HIS A 140 -26.58 -23.26 10.63
CA HIS A 140 -27.32 -23.93 9.58
C HIS A 140 -26.62 -23.76 8.23
N GLY A 141 -26.00 -24.82 7.70
CA GLY A 141 -25.17 -24.68 6.50
C GLY A 141 -25.93 -24.61 5.17
N ARG A 142 -27.17 -25.10 5.12
CA ARG A 142 -27.96 -25.28 3.88
C ARG A 142 -29.32 -24.59 3.98
N VAL A 143 -29.26 -23.28 4.18
CA VAL A 143 -30.44 -22.45 4.40
C VAL A 143 -31.07 -22.06 3.06
N GLN A 144 -32.37 -22.33 2.91
CA GLN A 144 -33.19 -21.78 1.84
C GLN A 144 -34.19 -20.79 2.45
N VAL A 145 -34.27 -19.60 1.84
CA VAL A 145 -35.21 -18.55 2.21
C VAL A 145 -35.81 -18.01 0.92
N ASP A 146 -37.12 -18.11 0.80
CA ASP A 146 -37.90 -17.58 -0.31
C ASP A 146 -38.89 -16.54 0.22
N GLY A 147 -38.67 -15.27 -0.09
CA GLY A 147 -39.55 -14.17 0.26
C GLY A 147 -40.58 -13.91 -0.84
N ARG A 148 -41.82 -13.70 -0.43
CA ARG A 148 -42.92 -13.29 -1.32
C ARG A 148 -43.66 -12.12 -0.70
N ALA A 149 -44.08 -11.18 -1.54
CA ALA A 149 -44.88 -10.03 -1.12
C ALA A 149 -46.17 -9.97 -1.93
N GLU A 150 -47.29 -9.91 -1.23
CA GLU A 150 -48.60 -9.62 -1.80
C GLU A 150 -48.91 -8.14 -1.55
N VAL A 151 -49.03 -7.36 -2.63
CA VAL A 151 -49.26 -5.91 -2.56
C VAL A 151 -50.70 -5.60 -2.89
N ASP A 152 -51.41 -5.02 -1.94
CA ASP A 152 -52.71 -4.39 -2.16
C ASP A 152 -52.50 -2.90 -2.49
N ARG A 153 -52.77 -2.55 -3.75
CA ARG A 153 -52.59 -1.18 -4.25
C ARG A 153 -53.62 -0.20 -3.70
N ASP A 154 -54.84 -0.66 -3.43
CA ASP A 154 -55.92 0.20 -2.93
C ASP A 154 -55.73 0.48 -1.44
N ALA A 155 -55.30 -0.53 -0.67
CA ALA A 155 -55.00 -0.40 0.75
C ALA A 155 -53.59 0.16 1.03
N ARG A 156 -52.73 0.29 0.00
CA ARG A 156 -51.32 0.74 0.10
C ARG A 156 -50.52 -0.08 1.12
N ALA A 157 -50.82 -1.37 1.14
CA ALA A 157 -50.33 -2.31 2.13
C ALA A 157 -49.67 -3.51 1.44
N ALA A 158 -48.49 -3.90 1.93
CA ALA A 158 -47.79 -5.10 1.52
C ALA A 158 -47.80 -6.14 2.64
N LYS A 159 -48.27 -7.35 2.34
CA LYS A 159 -48.12 -8.52 3.20
C LYS A 159 -46.91 -9.33 2.73
N VAL A 160 -45.90 -9.46 3.59
CA VAL A 160 -44.66 -10.17 3.26
C VAL A 160 -44.64 -11.52 3.98
N THR A 161 -44.33 -12.59 3.26
CA THR A 161 -44.17 -13.94 3.81
C THR A 161 -42.79 -14.47 3.41
N PHE A 162 -42.01 -14.91 4.38
CA PHE A 162 -40.77 -15.64 4.13
C PHE A 162 -40.98 -17.12 4.42
N GLU A 163 -40.79 -17.95 3.42
CA GLU A 163 -40.71 -19.40 3.58
C GLU A 163 -39.27 -19.77 3.91
N VAL A 164 -39.05 -20.23 5.13
CA VAL A 164 -37.71 -20.47 5.70
C VAL A 164 -37.51 -21.96 5.91
N HIS A 165 -36.52 -22.52 5.23
CA HIS A 165 -36.08 -23.90 5.43
C HIS A 165 -34.63 -23.87 5.96
N PRO A 166 -34.41 -23.93 7.28
CA PRO A 166 -33.07 -23.78 7.86
C PRO A 166 -32.11 -24.91 7.46
N GLY A 167 -32.62 -26.12 7.26
CA GLY A 167 -31.78 -27.32 7.10
C GLY A 167 -31.05 -27.72 8.39
N PRO A 168 -30.24 -28.79 8.36
CA PRO A 168 -29.53 -29.29 9.54
C PRO A 168 -28.41 -28.34 9.98
N ARG A 169 -28.10 -28.35 11.28
CA ARG A 169 -26.90 -27.71 11.80
C ARG A 169 -25.67 -28.51 11.38
N LEU A 170 -24.67 -27.83 10.87
CA LEU A 170 -23.44 -28.45 10.39
C LEU A 170 -22.28 -28.19 11.37
N THR A 171 -21.46 -29.21 11.58
CA THR A 171 -20.19 -29.12 12.28
C THR A 171 -19.09 -29.59 11.34
N ILE A 172 -17.97 -28.87 11.31
CA ILE A 172 -16.82 -29.31 10.51
C ILE A 172 -16.15 -30.49 11.22
N ASP A 173 -16.16 -31.66 10.57
CA ASP A 173 -15.52 -32.86 11.11
C ASP A 173 -14.00 -32.81 10.94
N ARG A 174 -13.58 -32.55 9.70
CA ARG A 174 -12.17 -32.46 9.27
C ARG A 174 -12.04 -31.59 8.03
N VAL A 175 -10.84 -31.08 7.79
CA VAL A 175 -10.51 -30.40 6.53
C VAL A 175 -9.83 -31.40 5.59
N VAL A 176 -10.29 -31.46 4.33
CA VAL A 176 -9.71 -32.29 3.27
C VAL A 176 -9.06 -31.37 2.25
N LEU A 177 -7.78 -31.60 1.95
CA LEU A 177 -7.02 -30.80 1.00
C LEU A 177 -6.94 -31.49 -0.35
N GLU A 178 -7.28 -30.79 -1.43
CA GLU A 178 -7.22 -31.32 -2.81
C GLU A 178 -6.43 -30.38 -3.72
N GLY A 179 -5.66 -30.94 -4.66
CA GLY A 179 -4.92 -30.16 -5.68
C GLY A 179 -3.52 -29.70 -5.26
N LEU A 180 -2.98 -30.27 -4.17
CA LEU A 180 -1.57 -30.16 -3.80
C LEU A 180 -0.69 -31.01 -4.73
N ASP A 181 0.49 -30.50 -5.06
CA ASP A 181 1.51 -31.13 -5.88
C ASP A 181 2.88 -31.07 -5.17
N ALA A 182 3.51 -29.89 -5.12
CA ALA A 182 4.82 -29.70 -4.50
C ALA A 182 4.76 -29.18 -3.05
N VAL A 183 3.64 -28.61 -2.62
CA VAL A 183 3.46 -28.11 -1.25
C VAL A 183 3.04 -29.25 -0.33
N PRO A 184 3.77 -29.53 0.76
CA PRO A 184 3.40 -30.58 1.70
C PRO A 184 2.06 -30.29 2.40
N GLU A 185 1.18 -31.29 2.39
CA GLU A 185 -0.16 -31.22 2.98
C GLU A 185 -0.14 -30.78 4.45
N TYR A 186 0.78 -31.32 5.26
CA TYR A 186 0.85 -31.00 6.69
C TYR A 186 1.11 -29.51 6.97
N LEU A 187 1.76 -28.78 6.06
CA LEU A 187 2.01 -27.35 6.22
C LEU A 187 0.75 -26.52 5.98
N VAL A 188 -0.10 -26.97 5.06
CA VAL A 188 -1.39 -26.35 4.77
C VAL A 188 -2.41 -26.74 5.84
N GLN A 189 -2.40 -28.01 6.27
CA GLN A 189 -3.30 -28.53 7.31
C GLN A 189 -3.18 -27.73 8.61
N ARG A 190 -1.95 -27.41 9.03
CA ARG A 190 -1.68 -26.60 10.22
C ARG A 190 -2.30 -25.20 10.17
N GLU A 191 -2.51 -24.65 8.97
CA GLU A 191 -3.15 -23.34 8.81
C GLU A 191 -4.69 -23.42 8.92
N VAL A 192 -5.28 -24.61 8.78
CA VAL A 192 -6.74 -24.80 8.74
C VAL A 192 -7.28 -25.67 9.89
N GLU A 193 -6.42 -26.37 10.65
CA GLU A 193 -6.84 -27.29 11.73
C GLU A 193 -7.67 -26.62 12.84
N PHE A 194 -7.57 -25.30 12.99
CA PHE A 194 -8.31 -24.55 14.03
C PHE A 194 -9.83 -24.58 13.87
N ILE A 195 -10.35 -24.93 12.68
CA ILE A 195 -11.80 -25.03 12.43
C ILE A 195 -12.37 -26.43 12.67
N GLU A 196 -11.53 -27.44 12.87
CA GLU A 196 -12.00 -28.82 13.10
C GLU A 196 -12.79 -28.91 14.42
N GLY A 197 -13.97 -29.53 14.37
CA GLY A 197 -14.91 -29.63 15.48
C GLY A 197 -15.75 -28.38 15.74
N GLN A 198 -15.56 -27.28 15.00
CA GLN A 198 -16.34 -26.05 15.17
C GLN A 198 -17.67 -26.10 14.38
N PRO A 199 -18.74 -25.44 14.87
CA PRO A 199 -19.98 -25.27 14.11
C PRO A 199 -19.73 -24.48 12.83
N TYR A 200 -20.28 -24.91 11.71
CA TYR A 200 -20.16 -24.22 10.43
C TYR A 200 -20.62 -22.75 10.53
N ARG A 201 -19.84 -21.84 9.97
CA ARG A 201 -20.20 -20.43 9.74
C ARG A 201 -19.54 -19.95 8.45
N PRO A 202 -20.22 -19.14 7.62
CA PRO A 202 -19.64 -18.60 6.39
C PRO A 202 -18.31 -17.87 6.64
N ALA A 203 -18.26 -17.03 7.68
CA ALA A 203 -17.05 -16.27 8.03
C ALA A 203 -15.83 -17.15 8.36
N MET A 204 -16.02 -18.41 8.76
CA MET A 204 -14.91 -19.35 8.95
C MET A 204 -14.38 -19.90 7.63
N VAL A 205 -15.27 -20.15 6.66
CA VAL A 205 -14.89 -20.58 5.31
C VAL A 205 -14.05 -19.49 4.65
N ASP A 206 -14.53 -18.25 4.69
CA ASP A 206 -13.80 -17.09 4.15
C ASP A 206 -12.43 -16.94 4.82
N ARG A 207 -12.37 -17.13 6.14
CA ARG A 207 -11.09 -17.08 6.89
C ARG A 207 -10.12 -18.17 6.44
N VAL A 208 -10.60 -19.40 6.22
CA VAL A 208 -9.79 -20.51 5.71
C VAL A 208 -9.27 -20.19 4.31
N GLU A 209 -10.13 -19.74 3.41
CA GLU A 209 -9.72 -19.37 2.06
C GLU A 209 -8.67 -18.26 2.07
N GLN A 210 -8.90 -17.19 2.84
CA GLN A 210 -7.96 -16.07 2.99
C GLN A 210 -6.63 -16.52 3.59
N GLN A 211 -6.65 -17.36 4.62
CA GLN A 211 -5.44 -17.80 5.32
C GLN A 211 -4.58 -18.72 4.43
N VAL A 212 -5.20 -19.65 3.71
CA VAL A 212 -4.51 -20.52 2.76
C VAL A 212 -4.02 -19.71 1.56
N TYR A 213 -4.81 -18.77 1.04
CA TYR A 213 -4.39 -17.89 -0.05
C TYR A 213 -3.21 -16.99 0.35
N ALA A 214 -3.19 -16.50 1.60
CA ALA A 214 -2.10 -15.70 2.17
C ALA A 214 -0.77 -16.47 2.30
N MET A 215 -0.76 -17.81 2.14
CA MET A 215 0.48 -18.59 2.03
C MET A 215 1.25 -18.26 0.73
N ASP A 216 0.65 -17.56 -0.23
CA ASP A 216 1.25 -17.03 -1.46
C ASP A 216 1.98 -18.08 -2.33
N VAL A 217 1.54 -19.34 -2.20
CA VAL A 217 1.98 -20.49 -3.03
C VAL A 217 0.84 -21.05 -3.89
N PHE A 218 -0.38 -20.55 -3.72
CA PHE A 218 -1.57 -20.98 -4.45
C PHE A 218 -2.08 -19.87 -5.37
N ALA A 219 -2.48 -20.23 -6.59
CA ALA A 219 -3.13 -19.34 -7.55
C ALA A 219 -4.64 -19.24 -7.31
N THR A 220 -5.25 -20.30 -6.76
CA THR A 220 -6.68 -20.35 -6.45
C THR A 220 -6.89 -21.21 -5.21
N VAL A 221 -7.81 -20.78 -4.35
CA VAL A 221 -8.25 -21.49 -3.14
C VAL A 221 -9.76 -21.41 -3.11
N VAL A 222 -10.44 -22.55 -3.02
CA VAL A 222 -11.90 -22.61 -2.90
C VAL A 222 -12.26 -23.67 -1.88
N ALA A 223 -13.01 -23.30 -0.86
CA ALA A 223 -13.51 -24.20 0.16
C ALA A 223 -14.97 -24.58 -0.15
N LYS A 224 -15.24 -25.88 -0.18
CA LYS A 224 -16.55 -26.44 -0.53
C LYS A 224 -17.04 -27.39 0.54
N LEU A 225 -18.33 -27.31 0.83
CA LEU A 225 -19.05 -28.35 1.56
C LEU A 225 -19.52 -29.44 0.58
N PRO A 226 -19.65 -30.69 1.03
CA PRO A 226 -20.22 -31.77 0.22
C PRO A 226 -21.67 -31.47 -0.16
N ASP A 227 -22.11 -31.96 -1.33
CA ASP A 227 -23.45 -31.75 -1.89
C ASP A 227 -24.58 -32.36 -1.05
N GLU A 228 -24.29 -33.36 -0.22
CA GLU A 228 -25.22 -33.98 0.71
C GLU A 228 -24.67 -33.90 2.13
N ALA A 229 -25.50 -33.45 3.07
CA ALA A 229 -25.14 -33.41 4.49
C ALA A 229 -25.46 -34.78 5.14
N PRO A 230 -24.52 -35.43 5.84
CA PRO A 230 -24.80 -36.66 6.54
C PRO A 230 -25.85 -36.47 7.64
N PRO A 231 -26.57 -37.53 8.06
CA PRO A 231 -27.63 -37.43 9.07
C PRO A 231 -27.16 -36.92 10.44
N ASP A 232 -25.88 -37.07 10.76
CA ASP A 232 -25.28 -36.62 12.02
C ASP A 232 -24.84 -35.14 12.00
N GLY A 233 -25.02 -34.44 10.87
CA GLY A 233 -24.66 -33.03 10.70
C GLY A 233 -23.15 -32.78 10.66
N ARG A 234 -22.31 -33.82 10.59
CA ARG A 234 -20.85 -33.69 10.53
C ARG A 234 -20.40 -33.74 9.08
N VAL A 235 -19.75 -32.68 8.61
CA VAL A 235 -19.33 -32.55 7.21
C VAL A 235 -17.83 -32.30 7.11
N PRO A 236 -17.12 -32.93 6.15
CA PRO A 236 -15.79 -32.49 5.79
C PRO A 236 -15.87 -31.14 5.05
N LEU A 237 -14.88 -30.27 5.26
CA LEU A 237 -14.66 -29.10 4.41
C LEU A 237 -13.56 -29.41 3.41
N THR A 238 -13.88 -29.46 2.12
CA THR A 238 -12.88 -29.71 1.08
C THR A 238 -12.30 -28.38 0.61
N VAL A 239 -11.02 -28.15 0.84
CA VAL A 239 -10.28 -26.99 0.34
C VAL A 239 -9.55 -27.40 -0.92
N GLN A 240 -10.06 -26.95 -2.06
CA GLN A 240 -9.47 -27.16 -3.38
C GLN A 240 -8.49 -26.03 -3.65
N VAL A 241 -7.22 -26.40 -3.86
CA VAL A 241 -6.16 -25.46 -4.18
C VAL A 241 -5.60 -25.74 -5.57
N ARG A 242 -5.04 -24.70 -6.18
CA ARG A 242 -4.19 -24.83 -7.35
C ARG A 242 -2.87 -24.15 -7.05
N GLU A 243 -1.78 -24.90 -7.03
CA GLU A 243 -0.44 -24.33 -6.84
C GLU A 243 -0.11 -23.31 -7.95
N ARG A 244 0.53 -22.21 -7.56
CA ARG A 244 1.06 -21.19 -8.47
C ARG A 244 2.44 -21.62 -8.96
N GLU A 245 2.84 -21.12 -10.13
CA GLU A 245 4.23 -21.21 -10.57
C GLU A 245 5.17 -20.66 -9.47
N PRO A 246 6.12 -21.49 -8.98
CA PRO A 246 6.93 -21.15 -7.82
C PRO A 246 7.99 -20.10 -8.14
N ASP A 247 8.36 -19.94 -9.42
CA ASP A 247 9.42 -19.09 -9.91
C ASP A 247 8.88 -17.78 -10.49
N ASP A 248 9.47 -16.65 -10.12
CA ASP A 248 9.16 -15.30 -10.63
C ASP A 248 10.48 -14.58 -10.89
N LEU A 249 10.72 -14.15 -12.14
CA LEU A 249 11.89 -13.36 -12.53
C LEU A 249 11.46 -11.96 -12.97
N LYS A 250 11.97 -10.94 -12.28
CA LYS A 250 11.78 -9.54 -12.64
C LYS A 250 13.10 -8.92 -13.04
N LEU A 251 13.13 -8.27 -14.20
CA LEU A 251 14.27 -7.53 -14.70
C LEU A 251 13.92 -6.04 -14.71
N GLY A 252 14.86 -5.21 -14.26
CA GLY A 252 14.71 -3.76 -14.20
C GLY A 252 15.98 -3.05 -14.62
N VAL A 253 15.83 -1.84 -15.15
CA VAL A 253 16.91 -0.91 -15.44
C VAL A 253 16.69 0.34 -14.60
N GLY A 254 17.77 0.93 -14.09
CA GLY A 254 17.74 2.10 -13.26
C GLY A 254 18.75 3.14 -13.73
N PHE A 255 18.36 4.40 -13.65
CA PHE A 255 19.21 5.54 -13.91
C PHE A 255 19.03 6.56 -12.80
N GLY A 256 20.14 7.03 -12.24
CA GLY A 256 20.17 8.05 -11.20
C GLY A 256 21.17 9.14 -11.55
N PHE A 257 20.76 10.40 -11.50
CA PHE A 257 21.65 11.55 -11.60
C PHE A 257 21.36 12.52 -10.46
N GLN A 258 22.42 12.92 -9.78
CA GLN A 258 22.46 13.99 -8.77
C GLN A 258 23.82 14.70 -8.88
N PRO A 259 23.99 15.92 -8.34
CA PRO A 259 25.15 16.76 -8.64
C PRO A 259 26.53 16.18 -8.28
N GLU A 260 26.61 15.12 -7.47
CA GLU A 260 27.86 14.46 -7.07
C GLU A 260 27.88 12.97 -7.41
N ARG A 261 26.84 12.46 -8.07
CA ARG A 261 26.80 11.05 -8.46
C ARG A 261 25.89 10.82 -9.65
N TRP A 262 26.44 10.21 -10.68
CA TRP A 262 25.65 9.54 -11.72
C TRP A 262 25.84 8.03 -11.57
N GLU A 263 24.72 7.30 -11.56
CA GLU A 263 24.68 5.85 -11.62
C GLU A 263 23.75 5.30 -12.73
N GLU A 264 24.21 4.28 -13.44
CA GLU A 264 23.35 3.38 -14.23
C GLU A 264 23.40 1.96 -13.65
N ARG A 265 22.25 1.29 -13.56
CA ARG A 265 22.17 -0.07 -13.01
C ARG A 265 21.17 -0.96 -13.75
N VAL A 266 21.43 -2.26 -13.71
CA VAL A 266 20.50 -3.34 -14.06
C VAL A 266 20.21 -4.14 -12.79
N THR A 267 18.95 -4.48 -12.59
CA THR A 267 18.48 -5.26 -11.45
C THR A 267 17.77 -6.53 -11.94
N ALA A 268 18.14 -7.68 -11.38
CA ALA A 268 17.42 -8.94 -11.54
C ALA A 268 16.94 -9.40 -10.18
N VAL A 269 15.62 -9.62 -10.04
CA VAL A 269 14.99 -10.17 -8.84
C VAL A 269 14.40 -11.52 -9.20
N TYR A 270 15.02 -12.58 -8.73
CA TYR A 270 14.49 -13.93 -8.82
C TYR A 270 13.82 -14.31 -7.50
N ARG A 271 12.61 -14.85 -7.56
CA ARG A 271 11.87 -15.33 -6.39
C ARG A 271 11.48 -16.78 -6.60
N HIS A 272 11.65 -17.56 -5.54
CA HIS A 272 11.19 -18.93 -5.47
C HIS A 272 10.34 -19.12 -4.21
N ARG A 273 9.09 -19.56 -4.37
CA ARG A 273 8.05 -19.48 -3.32
C ARG A 273 8.04 -20.65 -2.33
N ASN A 274 8.61 -21.79 -2.72
CA ASN A 274 8.59 -23.02 -1.92
C ASN A 274 9.93 -23.76 -2.02
N LEU A 275 11.02 -23.06 -1.69
CA LEU A 275 12.37 -23.60 -1.75
C LEU A 275 12.47 -24.80 -0.80
N PHE A 276 13.07 -25.89 -1.29
CA PHE A 276 13.19 -27.15 -0.56
C PHE A 276 11.85 -27.83 -0.24
N GLY A 277 10.73 -27.39 -0.81
CA GLY A 277 9.41 -27.98 -0.56
C GLY A 277 8.92 -27.82 0.88
N ASN A 278 9.31 -26.74 1.58
CA ASN A 278 8.96 -26.54 3.00
C ASN A 278 8.49 -25.11 3.34
N LEU A 279 7.96 -24.40 2.34
CA LEU A 279 7.51 -23.01 2.37
C LEU A 279 8.62 -21.99 2.73
N THR A 280 9.89 -22.36 2.57
CA THR A 280 10.98 -21.38 2.61
C THR A 280 10.94 -20.57 1.31
N ARG A 281 10.78 -19.26 1.41
CA ARG A 281 10.81 -18.37 0.26
C ARG A 281 12.23 -17.88 0.04
N LEU A 282 12.71 -17.92 -1.19
CA LEU A 282 13.94 -17.28 -1.62
C LEU A 282 13.60 -16.05 -2.45
N ARG A 283 14.23 -14.93 -2.13
CA ARG A 283 14.30 -13.74 -3.00
C ARG A 283 15.76 -13.41 -3.24
N LEU A 284 16.27 -13.69 -4.43
CA LEU A 284 17.60 -13.29 -4.86
C LEU A 284 17.51 -11.96 -5.60
N THR A 285 18.14 -10.92 -5.05
CA THR A 285 18.29 -9.63 -5.74
C THR A 285 19.74 -9.50 -6.19
N VAL A 286 19.95 -9.34 -7.51
CA VAL A 286 21.25 -9.03 -8.11
C VAL A 286 21.16 -7.66 -8.74
N ARG A 287 22.07 -6.76 -8.36
CA ARG A 287 22.25 -5.46 -9.00
C ARG A 287 23.66 -5.37 -9.55
N ALA A 288 23.78 -4.87 -10.77
CA ALA A 288 25.06 -4.57 -11.39
C ALA A 288 24.94 -3.22 -12.07
N GLY A 289 25.92 -2.35 -11.89
CA GLY A 289 25.88 -0.99 -12.38
C GLY A 289 27.25 -0.36 -12.47
N TRP A 290 27.25 0.92 -12.83
CA TRP A 290 28.43 1.75 -12.93
C TRP A 290 28.11 3.10 -12.28
N ALA A 291 29.02 3.59 -11.45
CA ALA A 291 28.91 4.91 -10.84
C ALA A 291 30.09 5.80 -11.24
N GLN A 292 29.79 7.08 -11.37
CA GLN A 292 30.73 8.15 -11.69
C GLN A 292 30.52 9.26 -10.66
N LEU A 293 31.62 9.71 -10.03
CA LEU A 293 31.64 10.83 -9.09
C LEU A 293 32.67 11.88 -9.55
N PRO A 294 32.35 13.18 -9.46
CA PRO A 294 31.04 13.73 -9.16
C PRO A 294 30.03 13.56 -10.32
N THR A 295 30.36 13.95 -11.56
CA THR A 295 29.38 13.97 -12.67
C THR A 295 30.03 13.68 -14.04
N PRO A 296 29.27 13.48 -15.13
CA PRO A 296 29.83 13.02 -16.41
C PRO A 296 30.67 14.07 -17.13
N TRP A 297 30.57 15.34 -16.73
CA TRP A 297 31.33 16.44 -17.32
C TRP A 297 32.61 16.74 -16.54
N ASN A 298 32.74 16.21 -15.32
CA ASN A 298 33.91 16.31 -14.46
C ASN A 298 33.99 15.02 -13.63
N VAL A 299 34.57 13.97 -14.21
CA VAL A 299 34.69 12.65 -13.56
C VAL A 299 36.03 12.60 -12.84
N ASP A 300 35.98 12.51 -11.51
CA ASP A 300 37.16 12.35 -10.67
C ASP A 300 37.41 10.86 -10.37
N THR A 301 36.34 10.12 -10.09
CA THR A 301 36.36 8.71 -9.71
C THR A 301 35.20 7.95 -10.35
N HIS A 302 35.42 6.69 -10.68
CA HIS A 302 34.38 5.84 -11.25
C HIS A 302 34.63 4.38 -10.90
N GLY A 303 33.57 3.59 -10.81
CA GLY A 303 33.71 2.17 -10.48
C GLY A 303 32.44 1.36 -10.74
N PRO A 304 32.58 0.03 -10.81
CA PRO A 304 31.44 -0.86 -10.85
C PRO A 304 30.69 -0.83 -9.52
N LEU A 305 29.38 -1.02 -9.60
CA LEU A 305 28.52 -1.28 -8.45
C LEU A 305 27.97 -2.69 -8.60
N VAL A 306 28.14 -3.53 -7.58
CA VAL A 306 27.60 -4.89 -7.59
C VAL A 306 26.94 -5.16 -6.25
N SER A 307 25.73 -5.72 -6.26
CA SER A 307 25.06 -6.19 -5.06
C SER A 307 24.43 -7.55 -5.33
N VAL A 308 24.74 -8.55 -4.49
CA VAL A 308 24.15 -9.88 -4.53
C VAL A 308 23.56 -10.17 -3.16
N ALA A 309 22.22 -10.19 -3.08
CA ALA A 309 21.49 -10.28 -1.83
C ALA A 309 20.37 -11.32 -1.92
N PRO A 310 20.67 -12.61 -1.63
CA PRO A 310 19.64 -13.61 -1.35
C PRO A 310 19.02 -13.41 0.04
N THR A 311 17.69 -13.39 0.08
CA THR A 311 16.90 -13.40 1.32
C THR A 311 16.10 -14.69 1.38
N PHE A 312 16.25 -15.42 2.49
CA PHE A 312 15.46 -16.61 2.83
C PHE A 312 14.46 -16.23 3.91
N GLU A 313 13.19 -16.51 3.67
CA GLU A 313 12.10 -16.22 4.60
C GLU A 313 11.30 -17.47 4.92
N LYS A 314 10.99 -17.69 6.19
CA LYS A 314 10.14 -18.81 6.62
C LYS A 314 9.23 -18.40 7.76
N LYS A 315 7.92 -18.47 7.51
CA LYS A 315 6.88 -18.27 8.53
C LYS A 315 6.68 -19.56 9.33
N GLY A 316 6.41 -19.45 10.62
CA GLY A 316 5.89 -20.57 11.39
C GLY A 316 6.92 -21.64 11.76
N TRP A 317 8.21 -21.29 11.83
CA TRP A 317 9.26 -22.25 12.23
C TRP A 317 9.25 -22.52 13.74
N LEU A 318 9.31 -21.49 14.59
CA LEU A 318 9.18 -21.65 16.05
C LEU A 318 7.76 -21.40 16.57
N GLU A 319 7.05 -20.42 16.00
CA GLU A 319 5.70 -20.03 16.38
C GLU A 319 4.94 -19.61 15.11
N PRO A 320 3.63 -19.93 14.95
CA PRO A 320 2.93 -19.84 13.66
C PRO A 320 2.93 -18.46 13.01
N GLN A 321 2.97 -17.38 13.79
CA GLN A 321 2.92 -16.00 13.33
C GLN A 321 4.32 -15.35 13.24
N LEU A 322 5.37 -16.03 13.71
CA LEU A 322 6.75 -15.57 13.66
C LEU A 322 7.36 -15.81 12.27
N LEU A 323 7.90 -14.75 11.67
CA LEU A 323 8.62 -14.79 10.41
C LEU A 323 10.14 -14.79 10.67
N TRP A 324 10.81 -15.83 10.21
CA TRP A 324 12.27 -15.94 10.23
C TRP A 324 12.86 -15.41 8.93
N THR A 325 14.00 -14.75 9.03
CA THR A 325 14.74 -14.22 7.89
C THR A 325 16.23 -14.53 8.03
N LEU A 326 16.84 -14.99 6.94
CA LEU A 326 18.30 -15.09 6.75
C LEU A 326 18.64 -14.33 5.47
N ALA A 327 19.49 -13.32 5.55
CA ALA A 327 19.84 -12.46 4.42
C ALA A 327 21.35 -12.19 4.38
N PRO A 328 22.16 -13.11 3.83
CA PRO A 328 23.52 -12.80 3.43
C PRO A 328 23.51 -11.87 2.21
N ALA A 329 24.46 -10.95 2.15
CA ALA A 329 24.62 -10.00 1.05
C ALA A 329 26.10 -9.72 0.83
N PHE A 330 26.47 -9.51 -0.43
CA PHE A 330 27.76 -8.98 -0.85
C PHE A 330 27.53 -7.71 -1.67
N ASP A 331 28.22 -6.64 -1.32
CA ASP A 331 28.18 -5.37 -2.03
C ASP A 331 29.60 -4.94 -2.42
N LEU A 332 29.77 -4.48 -3.65
CA LEU A 332 30.93 -3.75 -4.16
C LEU A 332 30.43 -2.36 -4.53
N GLY A 333 31.06 -1.32 -4.00
CA GLY A 333 30.57 0.04 -4.13
C GLY A 333 31.64 1.11 -4.17
N ILE A 334 31.20 2.30 -4.53
CA ILE A 334 32.01 3.52 -4.49
C ILE A 334 31.19 4.62 -3.80
N GLU A 335 31.85 5.38 -2.94
CA GLU A 335 31.33 6.58 -2.29
C GLU A 335 32.35 7.72 -2.43
N PRO A 336 31.94 8.98 -2.17
CA PRO A 336 32.88 10.09 -2.12
C PRO A 336 34.06 9.79 -1.17
N GLY A 337 35.26 9.64 -1.75
CA GLY A 337 36.51 9.42 -1.02
C GLY A 337 36.94 7.96 -0.85
N TYR A 338 36.14 6.96 -1.21
CA TYR A 338 36.57 5.55 -1.13
C TYR A 338 35.76 4.57 -1.98
N GLN A 339 36.36 3.44 -2.31
CA GLN A 339 35.71 2.24 -2.83
C GLN A 339 35.82 1.10 -1.82
N PHE A 340 34.81 0.23 -1.80
CA PHE A 340 34.69 -0.79 -0.77
C PHE A 340 34.08 -2.09 -1.28
N ASP A 341 34.42 -3.18 -0.61
CA ASP A 341 33.59 -4.37 -0.59
C ASP A 341 33.05 -4.65 0.81
N ARG A 342 31.82 -5.16 0.85
CA ARG A 342 31.07 -5.40 2.09
C ARG A 342 30.39 -6.75 2.01
N THR A 343 30.71 -7.63 2.95
CA THR A 343 29.99 -8.88 3.17
C THR A 343 29.19 -8.79 4.46
N ARG A 344 27.87 -8.98 4.36
CA ARG A 344 26.96 -8.87 5.51
C ARG A 344 26.09 -10.10 5.62
N VAL A 345 25.90 -10.60 6.84
CA VAL A 345 24.92 -11.64 7.15
C VAL A 345 23.95 -11.11 8.17
N GLN A 346 22.65 -11.16 7.84
CA GLN A 346 21.58 -10.79 8.75
C GLN A 346 20.71 -12.00 9.08
N VAL A 347 20.50 -12.24 10.36
CA VAL A 347 19.55 -13.24 10.85
C VAL A 347 18.52 -12.53 11.70
N GLY A 348 17.24 -12.75 11.46
CA GLY A 348 16.21 -12.04 12.19
C GLY A 348 14.91 -12.80 12.35
N VAL A 349 14.11 -12.31 13.29
CA VAL A 349 12.74 -12.70 13.52
C VAL A 349 11.86 -11.47 13.55
N SER A 350 10.65 -11.57 13.01
CA SER A 350 9.66 -10.48 13.08
C SER A 350 8.25 -11.03 13.30
N ARG A 351 7.40 -10.23 13.91
CA ARG A 351 5.99 -10.56 14.17
C ARG A 351 5.12 -9.32 14.15
N PHE A 352 3.93 -9.46 13.56
CA PHE A 352 2.84 -8.51 13.72
C PHE A 352 1.99 -8.85 14.94
N PHE A 353 1.70 -7.83 15.74
CA PHE A 353 0.81 -7.84 16.90
C PHE A 353 -0.38 -6.92 16.61
N PHE A 354 -1.57 -7.41 16.93
CA PHE A 354 -2.84 -6.68 16.79
C PHE A 354 -3.13 -6.14 15.36
N GLY A 355 -2.43 -6.65 14.34
CA GLY A 355 -2.56 -6.22 12.95
C GLY A 355 -1.81 -4.93 12.56
N HIS A 356 -1.31 -4.15 13.53
CA HIS A 356 -0.71 -2.83 13.27
C HIS A 356 0.69 -2.64 13.87
N LEU A 357 1.10 -3.43 14.86
CA LEU A 357 2.41 -3.28 15.49
C LEU A 357 3.35 -4.40 15.01
N ARG A 358 4.40 -4.07 14.27
CA ARG A 358 5.47 -5.02 13.92
C ARG A 358 6.65 -4.85 14.86
N LEU A 359 7.05 -5.92 15.52
CA LEU A 359 8.31 -5.99 16.26
C LEU A 359 9.27 -6.94 15.55
N SER A 360 10.52 -6.51 15.41
CA SER A 360 11.58 -7.28 14.78
C SER A 360 12.84 -7.25 15.63
N LEU A 361 13.50 -8.41 15.74
CA LEU A 361 14.84 -8.54 16.30
C LEU A 361 15.73 -9.16 15.22
N ARG A 362 16.81 -8.46 14.87
CA ARG A 362 17.77 -8.90 13.86
C ARG A 362 19.17 -8.84 14.45
N HIS A 363 20.04 -9.75 14.09
CA HIS A 363 21.46 -9.65 14.36
C HIS A 363 22.20 -9.51 13.03
N THR A 364 23.07 -8.50 12.95
CA THR A 364 23.88 -8.18 11.78
C THR A 364 25.33 -8.49 12.09
N VAL A 365 25.99 -9.26 11.22
CA VAL A 365 27.45 -9.39 11.16
C VAL A 365 27.89 -8.85 9.81
N GLU A 366 28.79 -7.88 9.80
CA GLU A 366 29.23 -7.18 8.58
C GLU A 366 30.74 -7.02 8.59
N PHE A 367 31.40 -7.55 7.56
CA PHE A 367 32.80 -7.30 7.27
C PHE A 367 32.89 -6.28 6.14
N PHE A 368 33.74 -5.27 6.31
CA PHE A 368 33.89 -4.16 5.40
C PHE A 368 35.37 -3.90 5.16
N ASP A 369 35.76 -3.86 3.89
CA ASP A 369 37.15 -3.65 3.44
C ASP A 369 37.20 -2.49 2.46
N PHE A 370 38.10 -1.55 2.69
CA PHE A 370 38.32 -0.46 1.78
C PHE A 370 39.51 -0.81 0.88
N PHE A 371 39.32 -0.78 -0.45
CA PHE A 371 40.39 -1.16 -1.38
C PHE A 371 40.95 0.00 -2.20
N ASP A 372 40.29 1.16 -2.15
CA ASP A 372 40.75 2.42 -2.76
C ASP A 372 40.24 3.57 -1.88
N ILE A 373 41.14 4.37 -1.31
CA ILE A 373 40.81 5.37 -0.29
C ILE A 373 41.58 6.66 -0.61
N ASP A 374 40.91 7.79 -0.47
CA ASP A 374 41.52 9.11 -0.56
C ASP A 374 42.50 9.31 0.61
N ASP A 375 43.72 9.80 0.32
CA ASP A 375 44.79 9.99 1.32
C ASP A 375 44.34 10.85 2.51
N ALA A 376 43.38 11.76 2.30
CA ALA A 376 42.80 12.56 3.36
C ALA A 376 42.03 11.72 4.39
N LEU A 377 41.49 10.56 4.05
CA LEU A 377 40.81 9.66 4.99
C LEU A 377 41.78 8.72 5.73
N ASP A 378 42.88 8.31 5.08
CA ASP A 378 43.86 7.33 5.61
C ASP A 378 44.97 7.96 6.48
N ASP A 379 45.10 9.30 6.53
CA ASP A 379 46.02 9.91 7.49
C ASP A 379 45.45 9.80 8.92
N ASN A 380 46.06 8.94 9.75
CA ASN A 380 45.81 8.77 11.20
C ASN A 380 45.93 10.07 12.04
N ARG A 381 46.12 11.23 11.40
CA ARG A 381 46.12 12.59 11.98
C ARG A 381 44.84 13.38 11.72
N THR A 382 43.83 12.78 11.08
CA THR A 382 42.60 13.45 10.63
C THR A 382 41.51 13.52 11.70
N ALA A 383 40.44 14.29 11.41
CA ALA A 383 39.26 14.45 12.28
C ALA A 383 38.48 13.14 12.54
N LEU A 384 38.80 12.05 11.84
CA LEU A 384 38.16 10.75 12.02
C LEU A 384 38.72 9.97 13.22
N GLY A 385 40.01 10.11 13.56
CA GLY A 385 40.59 9.50 14.76
C GLY A 385 40.21 8.03 14.98
N LEU A 386 39.60 7.71 16.13
CA LEU A 386 39.18 6.34 16.51
C LEU A 386 38.05 5.76 15.64
N ASP A 387 37.42 6.57 14.80
CA ASP A 387 36.33 6.16 13.91
C ASP A 387 36.82 5.52 12.61
N PHE A 388 38.08 5.71 12.23
CA PHE A 388 38.65 5.10 11.02
C PHE A 388 39.40 3.81 11.37
N ARG A 389 38.96 2.69 10.78
CA ARG A 389 39.58 1.36 10.90
C ARG A 389 39.37 0.66 9.58
N ASP A 390 40.43 0.02 9.09
CA ASP A 390 40.42 -0.65 7.79
C ASP A 390 41.29 -1.93 7.84
N PRO A 391 40.73 -3.11 7.51
CA PRO A 391 39.29 -3.39 7.41
C PRO A 391 38.63 -3.38 8.80
N TYR A 392 37.31 -3.52 8.86
CA TYR A 392 36.59 -3.68 10.12
C TYR A 392 35.45 -4.70 10.08
N LEU A 393 35.17 -5.27 11.25
CA LEU A 393 34.03 -6.15 11.51
C LEU A 393 33.03 -5.46 12.42
N LEU A 394 31.76 -5.46 12.03
CA LEU A 394 30.63 -5.11 12.88
C LEU A 394 29.86 -6.36 13.28
N SER A 395 29.42 -6.39 14.53
CA SER A 395 28.45 -7.37 15.01
C SER A 395 27.53 -6.68 16.01
N TYR A 396 26.24 -6.68 15.72
CA TYR A 396 25.25 -5.97 16.54
C TYR A 396 23.82 -6.51 16.35
N PRO A 397 23.04 -6.66 17.44
CA PRO A 397 21.60 -6.74 17.33
C PRO A 397 20.96 -5.39 16.99
N THR A 398 19.89 -5.45 16.22
CA THR A 398 18.94 -4.39 15.90
C THR A 398 17.57 -4.79 16.46
N VAL A 399 16.94 -3.87 17.20
CA VAL A 399 15.51 -3.94 17.55
C VAL A 399 14.77 -2.90 16.71
N ASP A 400 13.77 -3.34 15.95
CA ASP A 400 12.88 -2.48 15.15
C ASP A 400 11.45 -2.64 15.66
N ALA A 401 10.81 -1.52 16.01
CA ALA A 401 9.41 -1.47 16.36
C ALA A 401 8.71 -0.47 15.45
N ARG A 402 7.69 -0.94 14.71
CA ARG A 402 6.91 -0.10 13.78
C ARG A 402 5.42 -0.24 14.02
N LEU A 403 4.75 0.89 14.13
CA LEU A 403 3.31 1.02 14.29
C LEU A 403 2.73 1.56 12.97
N PHE A 404 1.89 0.76 12.33
CA PHE A 404 1.19 1.09 11.09
C PHE A 404 -0.25 1.48 11.40
N LEU A 405 -0.56 2.77 11.31
CA LEU A 405 -1.92 3.31 11.40
C LEU A 405 -2.33 3.87 10.04
N THR A 406 -2.07 3.08 8.99
CA THR A 406 -2.33 3.40 7.59
C THR A 406 -3.47 2.55 7.03
N ASP A 407 -4.09 3.03 5.96
CA ASP A 407 -5.10 2.30 5.20
C ASP A 407 -4.53 1.10 4.42
N ASP A 408 -3.34 1.24 3.85
CA ASP A 408 -2.57 0.17 3.22
C ASP A 408 -1.13 0.10 3.79
N LEU A 409 -0.53 -1.10 3.82
CA LEU A 409 0.82 -1.31 4.35
C LEU A 409 1.94 -1.09 3.33
N PHE A 410 1.63 -1.17 2.03
CA PHE A 410 2.59 -1.11 0.94
C PHE A 410 2.49 0.18 0.13
N ASP A 411 1.29 0.74 -0.02
CA ASP A 411 1.03 2.00 -0.72
C ASP A 411 0.01 2.86 0.05
N PRO A 412 0.41 3.43 1.21
CA PRO A 412 -0.50 4.18 2.07
C PRO A 412 -0.97 5.48 1.41
N GLU A 413 -2.29 5.65 1.32
CA GLU A 413 -2.89 6.92 0.89
C GLU A 413 -3.23 7.82 2.07
N ASN A 414 -3.61 7.22 3.20
CA ASN A 414 -4.01 7.91 4.42
C ASN A 414 -3.48 7.19 5.66
N GLY A 415 -2.98 7.98 6.60
CA GLY A 415 -2.61 7.50 7.93
C GLY A 415 -1.17 7.79 8.29
N VAL A 416 -0.68 7.10 9.32
CA VAL A 416 0.62 7.39 9.95
C VAL A 416 1.39 6.11 10.24
N GLU A 417 2.68 6.10 9.92
CA GLU A 417 3.65 5.11 10.35
C GLU A 417 4.59 5.73 11.40
N VAL A 418 4.76 5.06 12.54
CA VAL A 418 5.73 5.45 13.58
C VAL A 418 6.73 4.33 13.77
N GLY A 419 8.01 4.63 13.68
CA GLY A 419 9.10 3.67 13.78
C GLY A 419 10.15 4.07 14.81
N VAL A 420 10.74 3.07 15.47
CA VAL A 420 11.95 3.24 16.28
C VAL A 420 12.88 2.07 15.98
N THR A 421 14.10 2.38 15.56
CA THR A 421 15.18 1.40 15.39
C THR A 421 16.28 1.65 16.41
N TYR A 422 16.77 0.59 17.06
CA TYR A 422 17.87 0.64 17.99
C TYR A 422 18.93 -0.42 17.69
N ASP A 423 20.17 0.00 17.47
CA ASP A 423 21.33 -0.89 17.29
C ASP A 423 22.26 -0.80 18.51
N LEU A 424 22.78 -1.95 18.93
CA LEU A 424 23.77 -2.07 19.99
C LEU A 424 25.01 -2.78 19.46
N ALA A 425 26.00 -2.01 19.02
CA ALA A 425 27.23 -2.58 18.47
C ALA A 425 28.30 -2.84 19.52
N GLY A 426 29.08 -3.91 19.28
CA GLY A 426 30.27 -4.23 20.06
C GLY A 426 29.99 -4.91 21.41
N GLY A 427 30.86 -4.70 22.39
CA GLY A 427 30.78 -5.34 23.70
C GLY A 427 30.77 -6.87 23.62
N VAL A 428 29.69 -7.51 24.10
CA VAL A 428 29.56 -8.98 24.08
C VAL A 428 29.46 -9.57 22.67
N PHE A 429 29.18 -8.73 21.66
CA PHE A 429 29.04 -9.14 20.27
C PHE A 429 30.38 -9.12 19.49
N GLN A 430 31.47 -8.67 20.12
CA GLN A 430 32.85 -8.74 19.59
C GLN A 430 33.09 -8.04 18.23
N GLY A 431 32.30 -7.03 17.90
CA GLY A 431 32.62 -6.12 16.78
C GLY A 431 33.83 -5.23 17.09
N ASP A 432 34.37 -4.59 16.07
CA ASP A 432 35.45 -3.64 16.24
C ASP A 432 34.94 -2.34 16.86
N TYR A 433 33.70 -1.93 16.61
CA TYR A 433 33.12 -0.68 17.14
C TYR A 433 32.08 -0.92 18.24
N ASP A 434 32.18 -0.11 19.30
CA ASP A 434 31.23 -0.05 20.40
C ASP A 434 30.39 1.24 20.30
N PHE A 435 29.12 1.12 19.88
CA PHE A 435 28.18 2.25 19.84
C PHE A 435 26.72 1.85 20.09
N HIS A 436 25.94 2.79 20.60
CA HIS A 436 24.49 2.77 20.55
C HIS A 436 24.01 3.60 19.36
N ARG A 437 23.08 3.10 18.56
CA ARG A 437 22.41 3.89 17.52
C ARG A 437 20.91 3.87 17.72
N LEU A 438 20.27 5.03 17.72
CA LEU A 438 18.83 5.18 17.87
C LEU A 438 18.29 6.03 16.73
N THR A 439 17.27 5.53 16.03
CA THR A 439 16.65 6.21 14.90
C THR A 439 15.12 6.15 15.02
N PRO A 440 14.50 7.16 15.66
CA PRO A 440 13.06 7.38 15.63
C PRO A 440 12.63 8.02 14.31
N SER A 441 11.50 7.57 13.76
CA SER A 441 10.93 8.05 12.50
C SER A 441 9.42 8.15 12.57
N ILE A 442 8.84 9.11 11.85
CA ILE A 442 7.42 9.21 11.58
C ILE A 442 7.19 9.53 10.11
N ALA A 443 6.23 8.86 9.49
CA ALA A 443 5.77 9.17 8.14
C ALA A 443 4.23 9.26 8.15
N ALA A 444 3.69 10.20 7.40
CA ALA A 444 2.25 10.45 7.34
C ALA A 444 1.80 10.77 5.92
N TRP A 445 0.64 10.24 5.55
CA TRP A 445 0.00 10.46 4.26
C TRP A 445 -1.43 10.94 4.48
N TRP A 446 -1.87 11.88 3.65
CA TRP A 446 -3.23 12.38 3.69
C TRP A 446 -3.69 12.79 2.29
N THR A 447 -4.63 12.04 1.74
CA THR A 447 -5.30 12.36 0.48
C THR A 447 -6.46 13.32 0.75
N VAL A 448 -6.21 14.62 0.64
CA VAL A 448 -7.19 15.68 0.89
C VAL A 448 -8.25 15.76 -0.23
N HIS A 449 -7.86 15.35 -1.44
CA HIS A 449 -8.73 15.28 -2.63
C HIS A 449 -8.23 14.13 -3.52
N PRO A 450 -9.05 13.48 -4.38
CA PRO A 450 -8.61 12.40 -5.29
C PRO A 450 -7.45 12.73 -6.24
N ARG A 451 -7.03 14.01 -6.32
CA ARG A 451 -5.90 14.49 -7.11
C ARG A 451 -4.81 15.16 -6.28
N LEU A 452 -4.99 15.28 -4.97
CA LEU A 452 -4.10 16.02 -4.09
C LEU A 452 -3.78 15.18 -2.84
N GLN A 453 -2.52 14.79 -2.72
CA GLN A 453 -2.01 14.05 -1.57
C GLN A 453 -0.90 14.86 -0.88
N LEU A 454 -0.96 14.93 0.43
CA LEU A 454 0.12 15.42 1.28
C LEU A 454 0.88 14.22 1.84
N ALA A 455 2.21 14.26 1.77
CA ALA A 455 3.09 13.30 2.43
C ALA A 455 4.08 14.05 3.31
N ALA A 456 4.29 13.57 4.53
CA ALA A 456 5.26 14.13 5.46
C ALA A 456 6.12 13.02 6.06
N ARG A 457 7.41 13.30 6.27
CA ARG A 457 8.34 12.41 6.96
C ARG A 457 9.17 13.24 7.93
N ALA A 458 9.43 12.72 9.12
CA ALA A 458 10.45 13.24 10.01
C ALA A 458 11.26 12.08 10.59
N GLU A 459 12.57 12.29 10.72
CA GLU A 459 13.51 11.32 11.25
C GLU A 459 14.56 12.04 12.09
N THR A 460 14.91 11.43 13.22
CA THR A 460 16.05 11.87 14.03
C THR A 460 16.97 10.69 14.22
N GLY A 461 18.26 10.95 14.32
CA GLY A 461 19.25 9.90 14.47
C GLY A 461 20.30 10.29 15.48
N LEU A 462 20.64 9.36 16.34
CA LEU A 462 21.70 9.49 17.34
C LEU A 462 22.61 8.27 17.26
N ILE A 463 23.92 8.50 17.26
CA ILE A 463 24.96 7.51 17.49
C ILE A 463 25.75 7.95 18.71
N ARG A 464 25.94 7.05 19.66
CA ARG A 464 26.69 7.27 20.90
C ARG A 464 27.71 6.16 21.11
N PRO A 465 28.99 6.41 20.79
CA PRO A 465 30.11 5.57 21.18
C PRO A 465 30.12 5.21 22.68
N TYR A 466 30.59 4.01 23.01
CA TYR A 466 30.80 3.58 24.40
C TYR A 466 31.94 2.56 24.47
N GLY A 467 32.18 1.96 25.64
CA GLY A 467 33.01 0.76 25.75
C GLY A 467 34.51 0.98 25.56
N ASP A 468 35.21 -0.12 25.27
CA ASP A 468 36.66 -0.15 25.13
C ASP A 468 37.11 0.19 23.71
N ARG A 469 36.21 0.07 22.73
CA ARG A 469 36.46 0.43 21.32
C ARG A 469 35.48 1.48 20.82
N PRO A 470 35.39 2.65 21.48
CA PRO A 470 34.41 3.67 21.13
C PRO A 470 34.65 4.18 19.70
N GLY A 471 33.55 4.35 18.97
CA GLY A 471 33.51 5.01 17.66
C GLY A 471 32.37 4.49 16.81
N ALA A 472 32.20 5.05 15.63
CA ALA A 472 31.32 4.49 14.59
C ALA A 472 31.95 4.65 13.20
N PRO A 473 31.89 3.62 12.34
CA PRO A 473 32.52 3.69 11.02
C PRO A 473 31.82 4.71 10.13
N ILE A 474 32.58 5.30 9.20
CA ILE A 474 32.12 6.32 8.23
C ILE A 474 30.91 5.87 7.40
N SER A 475 30.79 4.56 7.12
CA SER A 475 29.68 3.94 6.40
C SER A 475 28.35 3.96 7.16
N LEU A 476 28.38 4.11 8.49
CA LEU A 476 27.19 4.12 9.35
C LEU A 476 26.85 5.50 9.91
N LYS A 477 27.78 6.46 9.85
CA LYS A 477 27.54 7.85 10.25
C LYS A 477 26.43 8.47 9.41
N TYR A 478 25.68 9.39 10.01
CA TYR A 478 24.58 10.04 9.33
C TYR A 478 25.09 11.02 8.27
N LYS A 479 24.42 11.03 7.12
CA LYS A 479 24.70 11.94 6.00
C LYS A 479 23.37 12.31 5.36
N LEU A 480 23.18 13.59 5.06
CA LEU A 480 21.98 14.10 4.38
C LEU A 480 22.35 14.81 3.08
N GLY A 481 21.34 15.11 2.27
CA GLY A 481 21.47 15.64 0.92
C GLY A 481 21.26 14.58 -0.15
N GLY A 482 20.85 15.00 -1.34
CA GLY A 482 20.50 14.11 -2.45
C GLY A 482 19.00 13.95 -2.64
N ALA A 483 18.64 13.03 -3.53
CA ALA A 483 17.27 12.86 -4.01
C ALA A 483 16.26 12.48 -2.90
N THR A 484 16.65 11.70 -1.90
CA THR A 484 15.71 11.09 -0.93
C THR A 484 15.66 11.78 0.43
N THR A 485 16.54 12.76 0.68
CA THR A 485 16.64 13.48 1.96
C THR A 485 16.37 14.97 1.76
N VAL A 486 17.40 15.83 1.67
CA VAL A 486 17.24 17.28 1.49
C VAL A 486 17.59 17.66 0.05
N ARG A 487 16.57 17.82 -0.81
CA ARG A 487 16.73 17.88 -2.27
C ARG A 487 17.32 19.19 -2.81
N GLY A 488 17.55 20.19 -1.97
CA GLY A 488 18.35 21.36 -2.33
C GLY A 488 19.86 21.13 -2.29
N TRP A 489 20.29 19.95 -1.85
CA TRP A 489 21.69 19.60 -1.67
C TRP A 489 22.08 18.44 -2.56
N GLY A 490 23.36 18.44 -2.88
CA GLY A 490 24.04 17.29 -3.40
C GLY A 490 24.02 16.06 -2.49
N ALA A 491 24.27 14.87 -3.04
CA ALA A 491 24.23 13.63 -2.28
C ALA A 491 25.25 13.64 -1.14
N GLU A 492 24.79 13.37 0.08
CA GLU A 492 25.62 13.34 1.29
C GLU A 492 26.32 14.67 1.68
N ARG A 493 26.17 15.73 0.87
CA ARG A 493 26.87 17.02 1.05
C ARG A 493 26.40 17.79 2.28
N LEU A 494 25.15 17.57 2.72
CA LEU A 494 24.64 18.13 3.97
C LEU A 494 25.11 17.26 5.15
N SER A 495 26.41 17.27 5.40
CA SER A 495 27.05 16.55 6.48
C SER A 495 28.40 17.16 6.88
N PRO A 496 29.01 16.75 8.01
CA PRO A 496 30.42 17.04 8.26
C PRO A 496 31.30 16.54 7.13
N GLN A 497 32.19 17.42 6.68
CA GLN A 497 33.12 17.17 5.58
C GLN A 497 34.56 17.31 6.06
N LEU A 498 35.43 16.48 5.51
CA LEU A 498 36.87 16.66 5.55
C LEU A 498 37.30 17.37 4.26
N PHE A 499 38.10 18.42 4.36
CA PHE A 499 38.57 19.15 3.18
C PHE A 499 40.01 18.78 2.87
N ASP A 500 40.22 18.20 1.70
CA ASP A 500 41.54 18.06 1.09
C ASP A 500 41.80 19.28 0.19
N CYS A 501 42.80 20.07 0.53
CA CYS A 501 43.06 21.37 -0.08
C CYS A 501 44.45 21.43 -0.71
N GLU A 502 44.48 21.41 -2.03
CA GLU A 502 45.63 21.78 -2.83
C GLU A 502 45.57 23.28 -3.22
N PRO A 503 46.69 23.93 -3.56
CA PRO A 503 46.68 25.33 -3.98
C PRO A 503 45.76 25.57 -5.19
N GLY A 504 44.59 26.17 -4.93
CA GLY A 504 43.59 26.49 -5.95
C GLY A 504 42.47 25.46 -6.12
N ASN A 505 42.48 24.35 -5.38
CA ASN A 505 41.42 23.34 -5.40
C ASN A 505 41.20 22.76 -3.99
N CYS A 506 40.00 22.88 -3.43
CA CYS A 506 39.63 22.26 -2.16
C CYS A 506 38.46 21.30 -2.40
N LYS A 507 38.67 20.02 -2.15
CA LYS A 507 37.69 18.95 -2.28
C LYS A 507 37.14 18.60 -0.90
N GLY A 508 35.83 18.70 -0.73
CA GLY A 508 35.15 18.26 0.50
C GLY A 508 34.69 16.80 0.40
N ILE A 509 35.11 15.96 1.34
CA ILE A 509 34.73 14.55 1.45
C ILE A 509 33.73 14.40 2.61
N PRO A 510 32.48 13.94 2.37
CA PRO A 510 31.48 13.77 3.41
C PRO A 510 31.83 12.61 4.35
N ILE A 511 32.16 12.95 5.60
CA ILE A 511 32.53 12.00 6.66
C ILE A 511 31.36 11.66 7.60
N GLY A 512 30.25 12.40 7.49
CA GLY A 512 29.05 12.17 8.29
C GLY A 512 29.18 12.57 9.76
N GLY A 513 28.09 12.45 10.51
CA GLY A 513 28.02 12.85 11.91
C GLY A 513 27.27 11.86 12.81
N PHE A 514 27.26 12.19 14.10
CA PHE A 514 26.67 11.38 15.16
C PHE A 514 25.23 11.74 15.47
N THR A 515 24.80 12.95 15.12
CA THR A 515 23.42 13.39 15.30
C THR A 515 22.85 13.90 13.99
N GLN A 516 21.63 13.50 13.64
CA GLN A 516 20.89 14.05 12.51
C GLN A 516 19.48 14.47 12.88
N VAL A 517 18.95 15.42 12.11
CA VAL A 517 17.53 15.72 12.02
C VAL A 517 17.15 15.84 10.55
N LEU A 518 16.02 15.24 10.18
CA LEU A 518 15.47 15.29 8.83
C LEU A 518 13.96 15.50 8.92
N GLY A 519 13.45 16.38 8.05
CA GLY A 519 12.03 16.57 7.82
C GLY A 519 11.76 16.80 6.34
N ASN A 520 10.72 16.17 5.82
CA ASN A 520 10.25 16.32 4.46
C ASN A 520 8.75 16.55 4.49
N LEU A 521 8.31 17.55 3.74
CA LEU A 521 6.90 17.82 3.46
C LEU A 521 6.74 17.88 1.95
N GLU A 522 5.88 17.04 1.39
CA GLU A 522 5.66 16.95 -0.06
C GLU A 522 4.16 17.02 -0.36
N LEU A 523 3.79 17.91 -1.27
CA LEU A 523 2.44 18.02 -1.81
C LEU A 523 2.44 17.50 -3.24
N ARG A 524 1.66 16.45 -3.51
CA ARG A 524 1.58 15.75 -4.80
C ARG A 524 0.24 16.05 -5.47
N PHE A 525 0.28 16.51 -6.70
CA PHE A 525 -0.87 16.85 -7.52
C PHE A 525 -0.93 15.98 -8.78
N LYS A 526 -1.94 15.13 -8.88
CA LYS A 526 -2.20 14.31 -10.08
C LYS A 526 -2.81 15.18 -11.18
N VAL A 527 -2.10 15.34 -12.29
CA VAL A 527 -2.50 16.24 -13.38
C VAL A 527 -3.41 15.51 -14.37
N PHE A 528 -2.87 14.50 -15.05
CA PHE A 528 -3.60 13.67 -16.01
C PHE A 528 -2.85 12.35 -16.21
N GLY A 529 -3.60 11.26 -16.42
CA GLY A 529 -3.01 9.93 -16.65
C GLY A 529 -1.92 9.58 -15.62
N PRO A 530 -0.70 9.21 -16.06
CA PRO A 530 0.42 8.88 -15.18
C PRO A 530 1.23 10.09 -14.68
N LEU A 531 0.90 11.32 -15.10
CA LEU A 531 1.65 12.52 -14.75
C LEU A 531 1.15 13.13 -13.44
N ALA A 532 2.07 13.30 -12.50
CA ALA A 532 1.89 14.09 -11.29
C ALA A 532 2.98 15.15 -11.15
N LEU A 533 2.61 16.30 -10.57
CA LEU A 533 3.54 17.31 -10.10
C LEU A 533 3.69 17.19 -8.60
N ALA A 534 4.81 17.60 -8.06
CA ALA A 534 4.90 17.85 -6.63
C ALA A 534 5.68 19.12 -6.33
N THR A 535 5.41 19.64 -5.14
CA THR A 535 6.25 20.64 -4.49
C THR A 535 6.62 20.15 -3.11
N PHE A 536 7.77 20.59 -2.62
CA PHE A 536 8.26 20.13 -1.34
C PHE A 536 8.96 21.21 -0.54
N LEU A 537 9.04 20.95 0.77
CA LEU A 537 9.84 21.65 1.75
C LEU A 537 10.61 20.58 2.54
N ASP A 538 11.92 20.64 2.45
CA ASP A 538 12.84 19.76 3.15
C ASP A 538 13.59 20.57 4.22
N VAL A 539 13.84 19.95 5.36
CA VAL A 539 14.66 20.47 6.45
C VAL A 539 15.62 19.38 6.90
N GLY A 540 16.86 19.74 7.21
CA GLY A 540 17.75 18.81 7.88
C GLY A 540 19.08 19.41 8.29
N ASP A 541 19.78 18.69 9.14
CA ASP A 541 21.17 18.97 9.50
C ASP A 541 21.84 17.72 10.07
N VAL A 542 23.15 17.67 9.95
CA VAL A 542 23.99 16.61 10.53
C VAL A 542 25.15 17.24 11.31
N GLN A 543 25.27 16.78 12.55
CA GLN A 543 26.21 17.32 13.52
C GLN A 543 27.29 16.29 13.85
N ALA A 544 28.53 16.75 13.92
CA ALA A 544 29.67 15.93 14.31
C ALA A 544 29.63 15.57 15.81
N ASP A 545 28.92 16.35 16.62
CA ASP A 545 28.77 16.09 18.06
C ASP A 545 27.63 15.10 18.34
N GLU A 546 27.78 14.33 19.42
CA GLU A 546 26.73 13.47 19.97
C GLU A 546 25.63 14.31 20.66
N LEU A 547 24.37 13.83 20.64
CA LEU A 547 23.25 14.41 21.40
C LEU A 547 23.06 15.93 21.23
N THR A 548 23.38 16.45 20.05
CA THR A 548 23.36 17.90 19.79
C THR A 548 22.34 18.21 18.68
N TRP A 549 21.47 19.20 18.93
CA TRP A 549 20.49 19.71 17.97
C TRP A 549 20.52 21.24 17.96
N ARG A 550 21.47 21.81 17.23
CA ARG A 550 21.58 23.27 17.05
C ARG A 550 20.59 23.73 15.98
N VAL A 551 19.43 24.23 16.41
CA VAL A 551 18.35 24.67 15.51
C VAL A 551 18.79 25.78 14.57
N ASP A 552 19.72 26.64 15.01
CA ASP A 552 20.28 27.72 14.18
C ASP A 552 21.11 27.19 12.99
N ASP A 553 21.60 25.95 13.06
CA ASP A 553 22.38 25.30 12.01
C ASP A 553 21.49 24.53 11.00
N TRP A 554 20.17 24.46 11.23
CA TRP A 554 19.27 23.70 10.36
C TRP A 554 19.21 24.26 8.95
N ASN A 555 19.21 23.37 7.97
CA ASN A 555 19.19 23.72 6.56
C ASN A 555 17.83 23.43 5.96
N TYR A 556 17.31 24.40 5.19
CA TYR A 556 15.99 24.34 4.59
C TYR A 556 16.13 24.38 3.08
N ALA A 557 15.37 23.55 2.38
CA ALA A 557 15.29 23.57 0.93
C ALA A 557 13.84 23.46 0.49
N SER A 558 13.50 24.08 -0.62
CA SER A 558 12.18 23.91 -1.24
C SER A 558 12.33 23.78 -2.74
N GLY A 559 11.36 23.12 -3.36
CA GLY A 559 11.46 22.82 -4.76
C GLY A 559 10.18 22.30 -5.38
N GLY A 560 10.33 21.93 -6.63
CA GLY A 560 9.29 21.33 -7.44
C GLY A 560 9.83 20.11 -8.16
N GLY A 561 8.93 19.21 -8.51
CA GLY A 561 9.28 18.07 -9.30
C GLY A 561 8.14 17.46 -10.08
N LEU A 562 8.51 16.55 -10.97
CA LEU A 562 7.65 15.86 -11.90
C LEU A 562 7.79 14.36 -11.67
N ARG A 563 6.64 13.68 -11.66
CA ARG A 563 6.49 12.25 -11.45
C ARG A 563 5.72 11.67 -12.63
N VAL A 564 6.27 10.66 -13.29
CA VAL A 564 5.59 9.96 -14.39
C VAL A 564 5.65 8.47 -14.14
N ASP A 565 4.49 7.85 -13.96
CA ASP A 565 4.41 6.39 -13.92
C ASP A 565 4.68 5.84 -15.32
N THR A 566 5.79 5.13 -15.47
CA THR A 566 6.16 4.47 -16.72
C THR A 566 6.08 2.95 -16.58
N PRO A 567 5.98 2.19 -17.68
CA PRO A 567 5.99 0.73 -17.62
C PRO A 567 7.24 0.12 -16.97
N ILE A 568 8.34 0.86 -16.92
CA ILE A 568 9.63 0.42 -16.34
C ILE A 568 9.89 0.99 -14.93
N GLY A 569 8.92 1.71 -14.36
CA GLY A 569 8.99 2.31 -13.03
C GLY A 569 8.70 3.81 -13.02
N LEU A 570 8.78 4.41 -11.83
CA LEU A 570 8.54 5.84 -11.66
C LEU A 570 9.72 6.64 -12.25
N LEU A 571 9.44 7.58 -13.14
CA LEU A 571 10.37 8.64 -13.51
C LEU A 571 10.15 9.82 -12.58
N ARG A 572 11.21 10.29 -11.92
CA ARG A 572 11.21 11.40 -10.99
C ARG A 572 12.25 12.44 -11.41
N VAL A 573 11.82 13.68 -11.48
CA VAL A 573 12.68 14.84 -11.72
C VAL A 573 12.38 15.85 -10.64
N ASP A 574 13.35 16.17 -9.78
CA ASP A 574 13.18 17.20 -8.75
C ASP A 574 14.27 18.26 -8.88
N VAL A 575 13.86 19.52 -8.73
CA VAL A 575 14.77 20.66 -8.59
C VAL A 575 14.53 21.27 -7.22
N GLY A 576 15.56 21.23 -6.37
CA GLY A 576 15.53 21.85 -5.04
C GLY A 576 16.40 23.09 -4.99
N VAL A 577 15.96 24.09 -4.23
CA VAL A 577 16.70 25.33 -3.96
C VAL A 577 16.82 25.51 -2.46
N ARG A 578 18.03 25.85 -1.99
CA ARG A 578 18.30 26.14 -0.58
C ARG A 578 17.66 27.47 -0.19
N LEU A 579 16.98 27.50 0.95
CA LEU A 579 16.35 28.68 1.51
C LEU A 579 17.29 29.45 2.46
N ASN A 580 18.31 28.77 2.99
CA ASN A 580 19.38 29.36 3.77
C ASN A 580 20.77 28.87 3.32
N THR A 581 21.80 29.67 3.62
CA THR A 581 23.19 29.37 3.26
C THR A 581 24.07 29.60 4.49
N PRO A 582 24.25 28.59 5.37
CA PRO A 582 25.14 28.73 6.52
C PRO A 582 26.59 28.90 6.05
N ALA A 583 27.39 29.62 6.84
CA ALA A 583 28.82 29.86 6.55
C ALA A 583 29.60 28.56 6.30
N ARG A 584 29.24 27.48 7.01
CA ARG A 584 29.81 26.14 6.87
C ARG A 584 29.74 25.57 5.45
N PHE A 585 28.77 26.02 4.64
CA PHE A 585 28.43 25.46 3.34
C PHE A 585 28.34 26.55 2.26
N GLU A 586 29.17 27.60 2.36
CA GLU A 586 29.24 28.68 1.38
C GLU A 586 29.78 28.23 0.02
N GLN A 587 30.61 27.18 0.00
CA GLN A 587 31.20 26.61 -1.22
C GLN A 587 30.24 25.69 -1.99
N GLU A 588 29.12 25.30 -1.37
CA GLU A 588 28.14 24.40 -1.96
C GLU A 588 27.18 25.16 -2.86
N GLU A 589 26.75 24.52 -3.95
CA GLU A 589 25.75 25.06 -4.85
C GLU A 589 24.43 25.40 -4.12
N ARG A 590 23.72 26.41 -4.62
CA ARG A 590 22.46 26.87 -4.01
C ARG A 590 21.24 26.04 -4.45
N TRP A 591 21.40 25.23 -5.48
CA TRP A 591 20.34 24.41 -6.06
C TRP A 591 20.91 23.06 -6.48
N ALA A 592 20.04 22.06 -6.58
CA ALA A 592 20.38 20.72 -7.03
C ALA A 592 19.29 20.15 -7.94
N LEU A 593 19.71 19.42 -8.97
CA LEU A 593 18.83 18.67 -9.87
C LEU A 593 19.00 17.18 -9.58
N HIS A 594 17.88 16.50 -9.37
CA HIS A 594 17.82 15.06 -9.14
C HIS A 594 16.97 14.41 -10.22
N LEU A 595 17.50 13.38 -10.87
CA LEU A 595 16.81 12.55 -11.84
C LEU A 595 16.88 11.09 -11.39
N ALA A 596 15.74 10.42 -11.42
CA ALA A 596 15.61 9.04 -11.00
C ALA A 596 14.63 8.32 -11.93
N LEU A 597 15.02 7.18 -12.48
CA LEU A 597 14.14 6.27 -13.22
C LEU A 597 14.24 4.86 -12.63
N GLY A 598 13.08 4.26 -12.31
CA GLY A 598 13.00 2.91 -11.75
C GLY A 598 13.14 2.91 -10.22
N ASP A 599 13.98 2.03 -9.69
CA ASP A 599 14.42 2.01 -8.27
C ASP A 599 15.90 2.44 -8.16
N PRO A 600 16.24 3.72 -8.42
CA PRO A 600 17.62 4.17 -8.54
C PRO A 600 18.28 4.55 -7.22
N PHE A 601 17.56 4.58 -6.08
CA PHE A 601 18.13 4.97 -4.79
C PHE A 601 17.50 4.20 -3.62
#